data_AF-A0A2P2FN60-F1
#
_entry.id   AF-A0A2P2FN60-F1
#
_cell.length_a   1.000
_cell.length_b   1.000
_cell.length_c   1.000
_cell.angle_alpha   90.00
_cell.angle_beta   90.00
_cell.angle_gamma   90.00
#
_symmetry.space_group_name_H-M   'P 1'
#
loop_
_entity.id
_entity.type
_entity.pdbx_description
1 polymer ?
#
loop_
_entity_poly.entity_id
_entity_poly.type
_entity_poly.pdbx_seq_one_letter_code
_entity_poly.pdbx_strand_id
1 'polypeptide(L)'
;MSETLTSPSRTAHGTLVVNRVLVSAHAVAIIGQPVFAGGYLGGDYDMLWLHRWGADAVSYLAYAQILAALVLWLVRGPRWLFWISLLLALGETGQYLAGMKGALDLHVPLGVALVTATVLTTVAVWRPQTWRADR
;
A
#
# COMPACT_ATOMS: atom_id res chain seq x y z
N MET A 1 -1.47 25.06 -36.15
CA MET A 1 -1.57 25.25 -34.69
C MET A 1 -1.19 23.92 -34.08
N SER A 2 0.08 23.75 -33.75
CA SER A 2 0.71 22.46 -33.48
C SER A 2 0.50 22.09 -32.02
N GLU A 3 -0.20 20.99 -31.75
CA GLU A 3 -0.27 20.41 -30.40
C GLU A 3 1.13 19.97 -29.96
N THR A 4 1.74 20.75 -29.08
CA THR A 4 2.91 20.34 -28.32
C THR A 4 2.48 19.26 -27.34
N LEU A 5 2.66 17.99 -27.73
CA LEU A 5 2.61 16.85 -26.81
C LEU A 5 3.68 17.07 -25.72
N THR A 6 3.27 17.60 -24.57
CA THR A 6 4.16 17.81 -23.42
C THR A 6 4.49 16.44 -22.82
N SER A 7 5.63 15.89 -23.21
CA SER A 7 6.19 14.69 -22.59
C SER A 7 6.30 14.89 -21.07
N PRO A 8 5.90 13.92 -20.23
CA PRO A 8 5.94 14.05 -18.78
C PRO A 8 7.36 14.40 -18.31
N SER A 9 7.46 15.29 -17.31
CA SER A 9 8.76 15.70 -16.77
C SER A 9 9.51 14.49 -16.19
N ARG A 10 10.85 14.47 -16.33
CA ARG A 10 11.70 13.38 -15.78
C ARG A 10 11.44 13.13 -14.29
N THR A 11 11.15 14.19 -13.53
CA THR A 11 10.79 14.12 -12.11
C THR A 11 9.49 13.36 -11.87
N ALA A 12 8.44 13.61 -12.65
CA ALA A 12 7.16 12.91 -12.51
C ALA A 12 7.30 11.40 -12.82
N HIS A 13 8.13 11.06 -13.81
CA HIS A 13 8.43 9.66 -14.13
C HIS A 13 9.17 8.97 -12.98
N GLY A 14 10.22 9.60 -12.44
CA GLY A 14 10.96 9.07 -11.29
C GLY A 14 10.08 8.86 -10.06
N THR A 15 9.24 9.83 -9.72
CA THR A 15 8.32 9.73 -8.57
C THR A 15 7.29 8.62 -8.75
N LEU A 16 6.79 8.39 -9.97
CA LEU A 16 5.87 7.28 -10.24
C LEU A 16 6.55 5.92 -10.06
N VAL A 17 7.82 5.78 -10.50
CA VAL A 17 8.60 4.55 -10.30
C VAL A 17 8.81 4.27 -8.81
N VAL A 18 9.12 5.29 -8.00
CA VAL A 18 9.23 5.15 -6.54
C VAL A 18 7.92 4.63 -5.93
N ASN A 19 6.79 5.21 -6.32
CA ASN A 19 5.48 4.76 -5.85
C ASN A 19 5.17 3.31 -6.27
N ARG A 20 5.56 2.90 -7.48
CA ARG A 20 5.44 1.52 -7.96
C ARG A 20 6.24 0.53 -7.13
N VAL A 21 7.47 0.89 -6.78
CA VAL A 21 8.32 0.04 -5.93
C VAL A 21 7.71 -0.07 -4.54
N LEU A 22 7.34 1.05 -3.92
CA LEU A 22 6.76 1.06 -2.58
C LEU A 22 5.46 0.27 -2.49
N VAL A 23 4.50 0.50 -3.41
CA VAL A 23 3.23 -0.23 -3.38
C VAL A 23 3.42 -1.73 -3.61
N SER A 24 4.40 -2.13 -4.42
CA SER A 24 4.71 -3.54 -4.67
C SER A 24 5.35 -4.19 -3.44
N ALA A 25 6.31 -3.51 -2.80
CA ALA A 25 6.91 -3.98 -1.56
C ALA A 25 5.86 -4.10 -0.44
N HIS A 26 4.96 -3.12 -0.36
CA HIS A 26 3.85 -3.11 0.57
C HIS A 26 2.89 -4.30 0.34
N ALA A 27 2.53 -4.56 -0.92
CA ALA A 27 1.71 -5.72 -1.30
C ALA A 27 2.37 -7.04 -0.88
N VAL A 28 3.66 -7.21 -1.13
CA VAL A 28 4.40 -8.43 -0.72
C VAL A 28 4.37 -8.58 0.80
N ALA A 29 4.67 -7.51 1.54
CA ALA A 29 4.69 -7.54 3.00
C ALA A 29 3.31 -7.89 3.60
N ILE A 30 2.24 -7.25 3.12
CA ILE A 30 0.89 -7.46 3.65
C ILE A 30 0.32 -8.82 3.23
N ILE A 31 0.67 -9.36 2.06
CA ILE A 31 0.32 -10.74 1.66
C ILE A 31 1.04 -11.77 2.53
N GLY A 32 2.26 -11.47 3.00
CA GLY A 32 3.00 -12.35 3.92
C GLY A 32 2.33 -12.48 5.29
N GLN A 33 1.62 -11.45 5.75
CA GLN A 33 0.96 -11.44 7.07
C GLN A 33 0.04 -12.64 7.34
N PRO A 34 -0.92 -13.00 6.46
CA PRO A 34 -1.75 -14.19 6.66
C PRO A 34 -0.96 -15.51 6.57
N VAL A 35 0.18 -15.55 5.87
CA VAL A 35 1.06 -16.75 5.86
C VAL A 35 1.68 -16.94 7.24
N PHE A 36 2.21 -15.87 7.85
CA PHE A 36 2.78 -15.93 9.20
C PHE A 36 1.72 -16.23 10.26
N ALA A 37 0.55 -15.58 10.18
CA ALA A 37 -0.56 -15.86 11.08
C ALA A 37 -1.05 -17.32 10.94
N GLY A 38 -1.15 -17.83 9.71
CA GLY A 38 -1.53 -19.21 9.42
C GLY A 38 -0.51 -20.22 9.95
N GLY A 39 0.79 -19.96 9.80
CA GLY A 39 1.85 -20.80 10.35
C GLY A 39 1.78 -20.89 11.88
N TYR A 40 1.55 -19.75 12.56
CA TYR A 40 1.33 -19.71 14.00
C TYR A 40 0.12 -20.54 14.43
N LEU A 41 -1.02 -20.38 13.75
CA LEU A 41 -2.23 -21.18 14.02
C LEU A 41 -2.05 -22.67 13.68
N GLY A 42 -1.12 -23.00 12.77
CA GLY A 42 -0.70 -24.35 12.43
C GLY A 42 0.26 -24.99 13.43
N GLY A 43 0.69 -24.26 14.46
CA GLY A 43 1.56 -24.76 15.54
C GLY A 43 3.03 -24.33 15.44
N ASP A 44 3.42 -23.58 14.41
CA ASP A 44 4.75 -22.96 14.32
C ASP A 44 4.76 -21.62 15.06
N TYR A 45 5.01 -21.68 16.36
CA TYR A 45 4.95 -20.52 17.24
C TYR A 45 5.94 -19.39 16.88
N ASP A 46 7.05 -19.70 16.19
CA ASP A 46 8.02 -18.70 15.73
C ASP A 46 7.44 -17.79 14.65
N MET A 47 6.44 -18.25 13.91
CA MET A 47 5.73 -17.44 12.92
C MET A 47 4.96 -16.28 13.56
N LEU A 48 4.65 -16.31 14.86
CA LEU A 48 4.10 -15.16 15.57
C LEU A 48 5.09 -14.00 15.65
N TRP A 49 6.37 -14.30 15.81
CA TRP A 49 7.42 -13.29 15.77
C TRP A 49 7.52 -12.65 14.40
N LEU A 50 7.54 -13.47 13.34
CA LEU A 50 7.53 -12.97 11.95
C LEU A 50 6.28 -12.16 11.63
N HIS A 51 5.12 -12.57 12.14
CA HIS A 51 3.88 -11.82 12.01
C HIS A 51 4.00 -10.42 12.62
N ARG A 52 4.52 -10.31 13.86
CA ARG A 52 4.73 -9.02 14.54
C ARG A 52 5.70 -8.10 13.79
N TRP A 53 6.89 -8.61 13.42
CA TRP A 53 7.85 -7.82 12.65
C TRP A 53 7.33 -7.42 11.27
N GLY A 54 6.60 -8.32 10.62
CA GLY A 54 5.96 -8.01 9.36
C GLY A 54 4.86 -6.95 9.51
N ALA A 55 4.15 -6.89 10.65
CA ALA A 55 3.16 -5.85 10.92
C ALA A 55 3.83 -4.47 11.08
N ASP A 56 5.01 -4.40 11.70
CA ASP A 56 5.82 -3.18 11.75
C ASP A 56 6.28 -2.77 10.34
N ALA A 57 6.77 -3.73 9.54
CA ALA A 57 7.22 -3.47 8.17
C ALA A 57 6.08 -2.97 7.26
N VAL A 58 4.89 -3.58 7.34
CA VAL A 58 3.67 -3.13 6.64
C VAL A 58 3.34 -1.69 7.04
N SER A 59 3.33 -1.39 8.34
CA SER A 59 3.04 -0.05 8.85
C SER A 59 4.03 1.00 8.34
N TYR A 60 5.34 0.70 8.37
CA TYR A 60 6.36 1.61 7.84
C TYR A 60 6.25 1.80 6.32
N LEU A 61 5.92 0.74 5.57
CA LEU A 61 5.68 0.83 4.14
C LEU A 61 4.46 1.71 3.82
N ALA A 62 3.38 1.61 4.59
CA ALA A 62 2.21 2.49 4.43
C ALA A 62 2.55 3.97 4.66
N TYR A 63 3.32 4.28 5.71
CA TYR A 63 3.77 5.66 5.95
C TYR A 63 4.69 6.17 4.85
N ALA A 64 5.65 5.36 4.40
CA ALA A 64 6.50 5.70 3.26
C ALA A 64 5.68 5.92 1.98
N GLN A 65 4.65 5.10 1.76
CA GLN A 65 3.75 5.22 0.60
C GLN A 65 2.93 6.51 0.66
N ILE A 66 2.45 6.95 1.84
CA ILE A 66 1.79 8.26 1.99
C ILE A 66 2.72 9.38 1.53
N LEU A 67 3.97 9.38 2.01
CA LEU A 67 4.94 10.42 1.67
C LEU A 67 5.26 10.42 0.17
N ALA A 68 5.51 9.25 -0.41
CA ALA A 68 5.78 9.11 -1.84
C ALA A 68 4.58 9.51 -2.71
N ALA A 69 3.37 9.19 -2.28
CA ALA A 69 2.15 9.56 -2.97
C ALA A 69 1.85 11.07 -2.86
N LEU A 70 2.19 11.69 -1.73
CA LEU A 70 2.13 13.13 -1.56
C LEU A 70 3.10 13.82 -2.52
N VAL A 71 4.36 13.36 -2.59
CA VAL A 71 5.34 13.90 -3.55
C VAL A 71 4.83 13.73 -4.98
N LEU A 72 4.22 12.58 -5.33
CA LEU A 72 3.62 12.35 -6.65
C LEU A 72 2.52 13.37 -6.95
N TRP A 73 1.63 13.63 -5.99
CA TRP A 73 0.61 14.66 -6.12
C TRP A 73 1.25 16.05 -6.33
N LEU A 74 2.25 16.43 -5.53
CA LEU A 74 2.90 17.74 -5.62
C LEU A 74 3.57 17.99 -6.99
N VAL A 75 4.06 16.94 -7.66
CA VAL A 75 4.59 17.02 -9.03
C VAL A 75 3.53 16.83 -10.12
N ARG A 76 2.25 17.05 -9.78
CA ARG A 76 1.06 16.94 -10.65
C ARG A 76 0.71 15.52 -11.14
N GLY A 77 1.12 14.51 -10.40
CA GLY A 77 0.64 13.14 -10.57
C GLY A 77 -0.74 12.89 -9.96
N PRO A 78 -1.24 11.65 -10.04
CA PRO A 78 -2.57 11.28 -9.57
C PRO A 78 -2.77 11.47 -8.07
N ARG A 79 -3.72 12.33 -7.68
CA ARG A 79 -4.05 12.62 -6.28
C ARG A 79 -4.69 11.44 -5.54
N TRP A 80 -5.37 10.56 -6.27
CA TRP A 80 -6.10 9.43 -5.68
C TRP A 80 -5.16 8.50 -4.89
N LEU A 81 -3.90 8.37 -5.31
CA LEU A 81 -2.95 7.48 -4.65
C LEU A 81 -2.62 7.95 -3.23
N PHE A 82 -2.59 9.26 -2.99
CA PHE A 82 -2.38 9.80 -1.65
C PHE A 82 -3.54 9.42 -0.72
N TRP A 83 -4.78 9.63 -1.16
CA TRP A 83 -5.96 9.33 -0.34
C TRP A 83 -6.13 7.83 -0.07
N ILE A 84 -5.85 6.98 -1.06
CA ILE A 84 -5.84 5.52 -0.85
C ILE A 84 -4.73 5.11 0.12
N SER A 85 -3.52 5.66 -0.01
CA SER A 85 -2.42 5.35 0.91
C SER A 85 -2.73 5.81 2.34
N LEU A 86 -3.38 6.95 2.50
CA LEU A 86 -3.84 7.43 3.80
C LEU A 86 -4.89 6.50 4.42
N LEU A 87 -5.88 6.06 3.62
CA LEU A 87 -6.90 5.13 4.08
C LEU A 87 -6.31 3.77 4.47
N LEU A 88 -5.36 3.25 3.69
CA LEU A 88 -4.63 2.03 3.99
C LEU A 88 -3.88 2.16 5.33
N ALA A 89 -3.11 3.22 5.53
CA ALA A 89 -2.36 3.42 6.78
C ALA A 89 -3.28 3.55 8.01
N LEU A 90 -4.43 4.21 7.89
CA LEU A 90 -5.42 4.28 8.96
C LEU A 90 -6.02 2.91 9.25
N GLY A 91 -6.37 2.16 8.21
CA GLY A 91 -6.89 0.80 8.34
C GLY A 91 -5.86 -0.16 8.95
N GLU A 92 -4.60 -0.08 8.53
CA GLU A 92 -3.49 -0.87 9.08
C GLU A 92 -3.16 -0.50 10.52
N THR A 93 -3.28 0.78 10.89
CA THR A 93 -3.19 1.19 12.30
C THR A 93 -4.30 0.54 13.11
N GLY A 94 -5.53 0.55 12.61
CA GLY A 94 -6.65 -0.18 13.22
C GLY A 94 -6.39 -1.69 13.32
N GLN A 95 -5.82 -2.28 12.27
CA GLN A 95 -5.47 -3.68 12.19
C GLN A 95 -4.40 -4.08 13.21
N TYR A 96 -3.36 -3.27 13.36
CA TYR A 96 -2.29 -3.44 14.33
C TYR A 96 -2.85 -3.43 15.76
N LEU A 97 -3.70 -2.45 16.07
CA LEU A 97 -4.37 -2.34 17.37
C LEU A 97 -5.32 -3.52 17.63
N ALA A 98 -6.04 -3.99 16.62
CA ALA A 98 -6.90 -5.17 16.74
C ALA A 98 -6.07 -6.43 17.03
N GLY A 99 -4.93 -6.59 16.36
CA GLY A 99 -3.99 -7.71 16.58
C GLY A 99 -3.39 -7.70 17.98
N MET A 100 -2.95 -6.54 18.46
CA MET A 100 -2.43 -6.36 19.83
C MET A 100 -3.47 -6.70 20.91
N LYS A 101 -4.75 -6.49 20.63
CA LYS A 101 -5.87 -6.80 21.54
C LYS A 101 -6.41 -8.23 21.37
N GLY A 102 -5.93 -8.99 20.39
CA GLY A 102 -6.47 -10.31 20.06
C GLY A 102 -7.92 -10.29 19.56
N ALA A 103 -8.40 -9.16 19.03
CA ALA A 103 -9.77 -8.99 18.52
C ALA A 103 -9.90 -9.61 17.12
N LEU A 104 -9.91 -10.95 17.06
CA LEU A 104 -9.84 -11.70 15.79
C LEU A 104 -11.05 -11.49 14.88
N ASP A 105 -12.22 -11.22 15.46
CA ASP A 105 -13.47 -10.87 14.76
C ASP A 105 -13.35 -9.61 13.92
N LEU A 106 -12.54 -8.63 14.37
CA LEU A 106 -12.19 -7.45 13.58
C LEU A 106 -10.92 -7.66 12.77
N HIS A 107 -9.88 -8.24 13.38
CA HIS A 107 -8.55 -8.35 12.81
C HIS A 107 -8.53 -9.21 11.54
N VAL A 108 -9.25 -10.35 11.52
CA VAL A 108 -9.23 -11.22 10.34
C VAL A 108 -9.94 -10.56 9.15
N PRO A 109 -11.21 -10.08 9.26
CA PRO A 109 -11.89 -9.45 8.13
C PRO A 109 -11.20 -8.17 7.65
N LEU A 110 -10.72 -7.33 8.57
CA LEU A 110 -10.00 -6.10 8.22
C LEU A 110 -8.69 -6.42 7.49
N GLY A 111 -7.94 -7.43 7.95
CA GLY A 111 -6.72 -7.88 7.27
C GLY A 111 -6.98 -8.32 5.83
N VAL A 112 -8.03 -9.11 5.59
CA VAL A 112 -8.42 -9.53 4.22
C VAL A 112 -8.79 -8.33 3.36
N ALA A 113 -9.54 -7.37 3.90
CA ALA A 113 -9.91 -6.15 3.19
C ALA A 113 -8.68 -5.32 2.81
N LEU A 114 -7.72 -5.17 3.72
CA LEU A 114 -6.49 -4.42 3.49
C LEU A 114 -5.58 -5.09 2.48
N VAL A 115 -5.36 -6.41 2.56
CA VAL A 115 -4.63 -7.17 1.54
C VAL A 115 -5.25 -6.95 0.16
N THR A 116 -6.57 -7.06 0.06
CA THR A 116 -7.30 -6.85 -1.19
C THR A 116 -7.12 -5.42 -1.72
N ALA A 117 -7.29 -4.41 -0.86
CA ALA A 117 -7.13 -3.01 -1.24
C ALA A 117 -5.70 -2.69 -1.70
N THR A 118 -4.67 -3.21 -1.02
CA THR A 118 -3.26 -3.01 -1.39
C THR A 118 -2.92 -3.70 -2.72
N VAL A 119 -3.44 -4.90 -2.97
CA VAL A 119 -3.30 -5.59 -4.27
C VAL A 119 -3.97 -4.79 -5.39
N LEU A 120 -5.21 -4.34 -5.19
CA LEU A 120 -5.92 -3.54 -6.19
C LEU A 120 -5.22 -2.21 -6.47
N THR A 121 -4.69 -1.57 -5.43
CA THR A 121 -3.87 -0.36 -5.56
C THR A 121 -2.62 -0.62 -6.38
N THR A 122 -1.91 -1.73 -6.12
CA THR A 122 -0.75 -2.16 -6.89
C THR A 122 -1.11 -2.32 -8.36
N VAL A 123 -2.17 -3.08 -8.66
CA VAL A 123 -2.66 -3.27 -10.05
C VAL A 123 -2.99 -1.92 -10.70
N ALA A 124 -3.68 -1.02 -10.00
CA ALA A 124 -4.07 0.29 -10.53
C ALA A 124 -2.87 1.22 -10.84
N VAL A 125 -1.79 1.14 -10.06
CA VAL A 125 -0.57 1.94 -10.28
C VAL A 125 0.28 1.38 -11.45
N TRP A 126 0.23 0.07 -11.68
CA TRP A 126 0.95 -0.57 -12.79
C TRP A 126 0.19 -0.55 -14.11
N ARG A 127 -1.14 -0.43 -14.10
CA ARG A 127 -1.94 -0.28 -15.32
C ARG A 127 -1.60 1.01 -16.07
N PRO A 128 -1.61 1.01 -17.41
CA PRO A 128 -1.51 2.24 -18.20
C PRO A 128 -2.67 3.17 -17.81
N GLN A 129 -2.34 4.30 -17.20
CA GLN A 129 -3.36 5.29 -16.81
C GLN A 129 -3.68 6.16 -18.02
N THR A 130 -4.81 5.91 -18.67
CA THR A 130 -5.38 6.82 -19.67
C THR A 130 -6.06 7.99 -18.95
N TRP A 131 -5.29 8.82 -18.25
CA TRP A 131 -5.83 10.05 -17.68
C TRP A 131 -6.14 11.02 -18.82
N ARG A 132 -7.43 11.17 -19.15
CA ARG A 132 -7.91 12.35 -19.89
C ARG A 132 -7.67 13.56 -18.99
N ALA A 133 -6.91 14.51 -19.50
CA ALA A 133 -6.64 15.79 -18.88
C ALA A 133 -7.90 16.67 -18.95
N ASP A 134 -8.96 16.28 -18.25
CA ASP A 134 -10.12 17.14 -18.04
C ASP A 134 -10.07 17.67 -16.60
N ARG A 135 -9.30 18.77 -16.44
CA ARG A 135 -9.53 19.91 -15.51
C ARG A 135 -8.36 20.87 -15.50
#